data_AF-A0A392QA66-F1
#
_entry.id   AF-A0A392QA66-F1
#
_cell.length_a   1.000
_cell.length_b   1.000
_cell.length_c   1.000
_cell.angle_alpha   90.00
_cell.angle_beta   90.00
_cell.angle_gamma   90.00
#
_symmetry.space_group_name_H-M   'P 1'
#
loop_
_entity.id
_entity.type
_entity.pdbx_description
1 polymer ?
#
loop_
_entity_poly.entity_id
_entity_poly.type
_entity_poly.pdbx_seq_one_letter_code
_entity_poly.pdbx_strand_id
1 'polypeptide(L)'
;ENFAAQVKELREMQEALGKAKKDLEDQKARRAEEKKSLEEELGKLQSAMAPAEGKPDSVRGLTTRAQLVERIQQLGEGVFKAAQHSWENALTQIKIANPGLEFSTEGMGMLRKMVDGQIIIPDQYKQMEADEEEEELDEEDNGEEGHEEGHGKSDG
;
A
#
# COMPACT_ATOMS: atom_id res chain seq x y z
N GLU A 1 -66.41 19.88 38.30
CA GLU A 1 -65.12 20.44 38.74
C GLU A 1 -64.09 20.15 37.66
N ASN A 2 -63.42 21.15 37.07
CA ASN A 2 -62.29 20.83 36.17
C ASN A 2 -61.32 21.99 35.85
N PHE A 3 -61.63 23.24 36.21
CA PHE A 3 -60.74 24.36 35.93
C PHE A 3 -59.42 24.30 36.71
N ALA A 4 -59.45 23.83 37.96
CA ALA A 4 -58.25 23.71 38.78
C ALA A 4 -57.24 22.69 38.23
N ALA A 5 -57.72 21.58 37.66
CA ALA A 5 -56.87 20.57 37.02
C ALA A 5 -56.24 21.10 35.73
N GLN A 6 -57.03 21.76 34.87
CA GLN A 6 -56.54 22.36 33.63
C GLN A 6 -55.49 23.46 33.86
N VAL A 7 -55.66 24.30 34.88
CA VAL A 7 -54.67 25.34 35.23
C VAL A 7 -53.36 24.71 35.75
N LYS A 8 -53.45 23.59 36.47
CA LYS A 8 -52.27 22.85 36.94
C LYS A 8 -51.50 22.22 35.77
N GLU A 9 -52.20 21.53 34.87
CA GLU A 9 -51.60 20.95 33.66
C GLU A 9 -50.95 22.01 32.76
N LEU A 10 -51.60 23.17 32.60
CA LEU A 10 -51.04 24.27 31.80
C LEU A 10 -49.72 24.81 32.39
N ARG A 11 -49.62 24.87 33.73
CA ARG A 11 -48.39 25.27 34.43
C ARG A 11 -47.27 24.25 34.21
N GLU A 12 -47.57 22.96 34.39
CA GLU A 12 -46.60 21.88 34.19
C GLU A 12 -46.09 21.84 32.74
N MET A 13 -46.99 22.07 31.77
CA MET A 13 -46.62 22.16 30.36
C MET A 13 -45.73 23.37 30.05
N GLN A 14 -45.99 24.53 30.68
CA GLN A 14 -45.14 25.72 30.53
C GLN A 14 -43.74 25.49 31.11
N GLU A 15 -43.63 24.81 32.25
CA GLU A 15 -42.34 24.44 32.85
C GLU A 15 -41.57 23.45 31.95
N ALA A 16 -42.24 22.43 31.44
CA ALA A 16 -41.66 21.47 30.49
C ALA A 16 -41.19 22.15 29.19
N LEU A 17 -41.99 23.07 28.65
CA LEU A 17 -41.63 23.87 27.47
C LEU A 17 -40.42 24.77 27.75
N GLY A 18 -40.36 25.38 28.94
CA GLY A 18 -39.22 26.18 29.38
C GLY A 18 -37.94 25.37 29.45
N LYS A 19 -38.01 24.16 30.03
CA LYS A 19 -36.88 23.23 30.09
C LYS A 19 -36.44 22.78 28.68
N ALA A 20 -37.38 22.36 27.84
CA ALA A 20 -37.08 21.92 26.48
C ALA A 20 -36.45 23.03 25.62
N LYS A 21 -36.88 24.29 25.79
CA LYS A 21 -36.26 25.45 25.12
C LYS A 21 -34.83 25.65 25.57
N LYS A 22 -34.55 25.54 26.88
CA LYS A 22 -33.20 25.66 27.42
C LYS A 22 -32.29 24.54 26.87
N ASP A 23 -32.77 23.30 26.93
CA ASP A 23 -32.02 22.15 26.43
C ASP A 23 -31.72 22.28 24.92
N LEU A 24 -32.65 22.84 24.14
CA LEU A 24 -32.45 23.12 22.72
C LEU A 24 -31.35 24.16 22.47
N GLU A 25 -31.33 25.25 23.24
CA GLU A 25 -30.28 26.27 23.11
C GLU A 25 -28.91 25.71 23.51
N ASP A 26 -28.84 24.93 24.60
CA ASP A 26 -27.61 24.25 25.02
C ASP A 26 -27.11 23.26 23.94
N GLN A 27 -28.03 22.52 23.29
CA GLN A 27 -27.67 21.63 22.18
C GLN A 27 -27.18 22.39 20.95
N LYS A 28 -27.79 23.53 20.61
CA LYS A 28 -27.33 24.38 19.50
C LYS A 28 -25.92 24.90 19.74
N ALA A 29 -25.63 25.35 20.97
CA ALA A 29 -24.30 25.81 21.35
C ALA A 29 -23.25 24.68 21.18
N ARG A 30 -23.53 23.49 21.71
CA ARG A 30 -22.64 22.32 21.56
C ARG A 30 -22.41 21.95 20.10
N ARG A 31 -23.47 21.90 19.29
CA ARG A 31 -23.34 21.61 17.84
C ARG A 31 -22.52 22.66 17.10
N ALA A 32 -22.62 23.93 17.48
CA ALA A 32 -21.84 25.00 16.85
C ALA A 32 -20.33 24.83 17.16
N GLU A 33 -20.00 24.45 18.39
CA GLU A 33 -18.62 24.16 18.80
C GLU A 33 -18.06 22.92 18.09
N GLU A 34 -18.81 21.82 18.06
CA GLU A 34 -18.44 20.59 17.35
C GLU A 34 -18.21 20.85 15.85
N LYS A 35 -19.10 21.63 15.21
CA LYS A 35 -18.97 22.00 13.81
C LYS A 35 -17.68 22.77 13.54
N LYS A 36 -17.36 23.75 14.39
CA LYS A 36 -16.12 24.51 14.27
C LYS A 36 -14.89 23.60 14.41
N SER A 37 -14.90 22.69 15.38
CA SER A 37 -13.81 21.72 15.58
C SER A 37 -13.62 20.82 14.35
N LEU A 38 -14.72 20.31 13.78
CA LEU A 38 -14.67 19.45 12.58
C LEU A 38 -14.19 20.21 11.34
N GLU A 39 -14.58 21.47 11.16
CA GLU A 39 -14.08 22.32 10.07
C GLU A 39 -12.57 22.57 10.19
N GLU A 40 -12.05 22.79 11.41
CA GLU A 40 -10.62 22.91 11.66
C GLU A 40 -9.86 21.61 11.35
N GLU A 41 -10.39 20.45 11.75
CA GLU A 41 -9.78 19.15 11.44
C GLU A 41 -9.82 18.82 9.94
N LEU A 42 -10.92 19.14 9.26
CA LEU A 42 -11.02 18.99 7.81
C LEU A 42 -9.97 19.84 7.09
N GLY A 43 -9.76 21.09 7.52
CA GLY A 43 -8.73 21.96 6.93
C GLY A 43 -7.32 21.40 7.11
N LYS A 44 -7.01 20.84 8.28
CA LYS A 44 -5.73 20.16 8.54
C LYS A 44 -5.56 18.94 7.64
N LEU A 45 -6.60 18.11 7.52
CA LEU A 45 -6.56 16.91 6.69
C LEU A 45 -6.41 17.24 5.20
N GLN A 46 -7.15 18.24 4.70
CA GLN A 46 -7.00 18.73 3.33
C GLN A 46 -5.59 19.25 3.04
N SER A 47 -4.98 19.93 4.01
CA SER A 47 -3.59 20.39 3.89
C SER A 47 -2.61 19.21 3.86
N ALA A 48 -2.84 18.18 4.67
CA ALA A 48 -2.00 16.97 4.69
C ALA A 48 -2.17 16.10 3.43
N MET A 49 -3.35 16.12 2.80
CA MET A 49 -3.64 15.40 1.56
C MET A 49 -3.32 16.21 0.29
N ALA A 50 -2.78 17.43 0.44
CA ALA A 50 -2.39 18.25 -0.70
C ALA A 50 -1.37 17.48 -1.57
N PRO A 51 -1.52 17.51 -2.90
CA PRO A 51 -0.55 16.89 -3.80
C PRO A 51 0.85 17.46 -3.57
N ALA A 52 1.85 16.60 -3.45
CA ALA A 52 3.24 17.01 -3.46
C ALA A 52 3.64 17.54 -4.85
N GLU A 53 4.51 18.55 -4.88
CA GLU A 53 5.13 19.00 -6.12
C GLU A 53 5.92 17.85 -6.76
N GLY A 54 5.75 17.63 -8.06
CA GLY A 54 6.36 16.51 -8.77
C GLY A 54 5.68 15.15 -8.55
N LYS A 55 4.47 15.10 -7.99
CA LYS A 55 3.68 13.86 -7.88
C LYS A 55 3.53 13.19 -9.25
N PRO A 56 4.01 11.95 -9.45
CA PRO A 56 3.89 11.28 -10.74
C PRO A 56 2.43 10.88 -11.01
N ASP A 57 2.06 10.85 -12.30
CA ASP A 57 0.70 10.47 -12.72
C ASP A 57 0.32 9.05 -12.27
N SER A 58 1.30 8.17 -12.13
CA SER A 58 1.14 6.78 -11.70
C SER A 58 0.62 6.61 -10.27
N VAL A 59 0.72 7.65 -9.43
CA VAL A 59 0.18 7.67 -8.06
C VAL A 59 -0.98 8.67 -7.90
N ARG A 60 -1.48 9.20 -9.02
CA ARG A 60 -2.66 10.07 -9.06
C ARG A 60 -3.91 9.22 -8.79
N GLY A 61 -4.81 9.72 -7.95
CA GLY A 61 -6.05 9.02 -7.61
C GLY A 61 -5.91 7.89 -6.57
N LEU A 62 -4.71 7.61 -6.05
CA LEU A 62 -4.56 6.72 -4.89
C LEU A 62 -5.15 7.40 -3.66
N THR A 63 -6.07 6.71 -2.97
CA THR A 63 -6.83 7.25 -1.84
C THR A 63 -6.58 6.50 -0.53
N THR A 64 -5.99 5.31 -0.59
CA THR A 64 -5.70 4.49 0.59
C THR A 64 -4.22 4.13 0.69
N ARG A 65 -3.75 3.87 1.92
CA ARG A 65 -2.40 3.35 2.17
C ARG A 65 -2.16 2.02 1.45
N ALA A 66 -3.17 1.15 1.39
CA ALA A 66 -3.08 -0.15 0.73
C ALA A 66 -2.77 0.01 -0.77
N GLN A 67 -3.51 0.88 -1.47
CA GLN A 67 -3.27 1.19 -2.89
C GLN A 67 -1.87 1.76 -3.13
N LEU A 68 -1.36 2.60 -2.22
CA LEU A 68 0.00 3.14 -2.33
C LEU A 68 1.05 2.05 -2.15
N VAL A 69 0.90 1.18 -1.15
CA VAL A 69 1.83 0.07 -0.90
C VAL A 69 1.85 -0.91 -2.06
N GLU A 70 0.68 -1.30 -2.57
CA GLU A 70 0.56 -2.15 -3.76
C GLU A 70 1.27 -1.53 -4.96
N ARG A 71 1.08 -0.23 -5.20
CA ARG A 71 1.75 0.47 -6.31
C ARG A 71 3.27 0.51 -6.14
N ILE A 72 3.76 0.70 -4.91
CA ILE A 72 5.20 0.68 -4.60
C ILE A 72 5.77 -0.71 -4.87
N GLN A 73 5.08 -1.78 -4.46
CA GLN A 73 5.53 -3.15 -4.68
C GLN A 73 5.64 -3.47 -6.18
N GLN A 74 4.61 -3.15 -6.97
CA GLN A 74 4.63 -3.33 -8.43
C GLN A 74 5.76 -2.55 -9.12
N LEU A 75 6.03 -1.32 -8.67
CA LEU A 75 7.13 -0.51 -9.19
C LEU A 75 8.48 -1.10 -8.81
N GLY A 76 8.62 -1.59 -7.58
CA GLY A 76 9.83 -2.26 -7.09
C GLY A 76 10.16 -3.50 -7.92
N GLU A 77 9.17 -4.40 -8.08
CA GLU A 77 9.30 -5.62 -8.87
C GLU A 77 9.67 -5.32 -10.34
N GLY A 78 9.02 -4.33 -10.95
CA GLY A 78 9.33 -3.93 -12.32
C GLY A 78 10.75 -3.37 -12.50
N VAL A 79 11.24 -2.57 -11.55
CA VAL A 79 12.62 -2.06 -11.56
C VAL A 79 13.62 -3.21 -11.35
N PHE A 80 13.31 -4.13 -10.44
CA PHE A 80 14.16 -5.28 -10.16
C PHE A 80 14.32 -6.19 -11.39
N LYS A 81 13.21 -6.61 -12.01
CA LYS A 81 13.22 -7.41 -13.25
C LYS A 81 13.96 -6.71 -14.39
N ALA A 82 13.78 -5.40 -14.54
CA ALA A 82 14.51 -4.63 -15.56
C ALA A 82 16.03 -4.61 -15.29
N ALA A 83 16.45 -4.51 -14.02
CA ALA A 83 17.86 -4.57 -13.64
C ALA A 83 18.45 -5.97 -13.91
N GLN A 84 17.71 -7.03 -13.58
CA GLN A 84 18.08 -8.43 -13.84
C GLN A 84 18.34 -8.66 -15.31
N HIS A 85 17.37 -8.33 -16.15
CA HIS A 85 17.52 -8.44 -17.60
C HIS A 85 18.68 -7.60 -18.14
N SER A 86 18.87 -6.37 -17.62
CA SER A 86 20.00 -5.53 -18.04
C SER A 86 21.35 -6.16 -17.68
N TRP A 87 21.47 -6.79 -16.51
CA TRP A 87 22.69 -7.45 -16.05
C TRP A 87 22.99 -8.71 -16.88
N GLU A 88 22.01 -9.59 -17.06
CA GLU A 88 22.14 -10.82 -17.86
C GLU A 88 22.52 -10.50 -19.31
N ASN A 89 21.88 -9.48 -19.88
CA ASN A 89 22.17 -8.99 -21.22
C ASN A 89 23.61 -8.44 -21.31
N ALA A 90 24.05 -7.62 -20.35
CA ALA A 90 25.42 -7.11 -20.32
C ALA A 90 26.46 -8.25 -20.21
N LEU A 91 26.20 -9.24 -19.36
CA LEU A 91 27.05 -10.43 -19.22
C LEU A 91 27.13 -11.21 -20.54
N THR A 92 26.00 -11.40 -21.22
CA THR A 92 25.93 -12.06 -22.52
C THR A 92 26.70 -11.29 -23.58
N GLN A 93 26.54 -9.96 -23.64
CA GLN A 93 27.28 -9.11 -24.56
C GLN A 93 28.80 -9.20 -24.35
N ILE A 94 29.25 -9.23 -23.09
CA ILE A 94 30.68 -9.38 -22.76
C ILE A 94 31.22 -10.73 -23.25
N LYS A 95 30.49 -11.82 -23.05
CA LYS A 95 30.87 -13.16 -23.53
C LYS A 95 30.98 -13.19 -25.05
N ILE A 96 30.03 -12.57 -25.76
CA ILE A 96 30.03 -12.50 -27.24
C ILE A 96 31.17 -11.65 -27.76
N ALA A 97 31.43 -10.50 -27.13
CA ALA A 97 32.46 -9.55 -27.57
C ALA A 97 33.90 -10.08 -27.37
N ASN A 98 34.08 -11.10 -26.54
CA ASN A 98 35.38 -11.68 -26.21
C ASN A 98 35.43 -13.18 -26.55
N PRO A 99 35.36 -13.54 -27.86
CA PRO A 99 35.38 -14.94 -28.27
C PRO A 99 36.75 -15.57 -27.95
N GLY A 100 36.73 -16.74 -27.29
CA GLY A 100 37.93 -17.49 -26.91
C GLY A 100 38.48 -17.20 -25.51
N LEU A 101 37.84 -16.32 -24.73
CA LEU A 101 38.08 -16.18 -23.30
C LEU A 101 36.94 -16.84 -22.52
N GLU A 102 37.28 -17.73 -21.59
CA GLU A 102 36.32 -18.27 -20.63
C GLU A 102 36.27 -17.35 -19.40
N PHE A 103 35.11 -16.76 -19.13
CA PHE A 103 34.85 -15.99 -17.92
C PHE A 103 34.24 -16.90 -16.86
N SER A 104 34.84 -16.92 -15.66
CA SER A 104 34.13 -17.43 -14.49
C SER A 104 33.06 -16.42 -14.10
N THR A 105 31.83 -16.89 -13.96
CA THR A 105 30.70 -16.11 -13.41
C THR A 105 30.35 -16.54 -12.00
N GLU A 106 31.15 -17.40 -11.39
CA GLU A 106 30.93 -17.90 -10.04
C GLU A 106 30.95 -16.76 -9.03
N GLY A 107 29.88 -16.68 -8.22
CA GLY A 107 29.71 -15.65 -7.21
C GLY A 107 29.39 -14.25 -7.76
N MET A 108 29.23 -14.06 -9.07
CA MET A 108 28.73 -12.81 -9.64
C MET A 108 27.22 -12.69 -9.45
N GLY A 109 26.73 -11.47 -9.23
CA GLY A 109 25.30 -11.18 -9.14
C GLY A 109 25.07 -9.67 -9.16
N MET A 110 23.84 -9.24 -9.38
CA MET A 110 23.48 -7.81 -9.48
C MET A 110 23.82 -7.01 -8.22
N LEU A 111 23.65 -7.64 -7.05
CA LEU A 111 23.81 -7.00 -5.74
C LEU A 111 25.26 -7.06 -5.23
N ARG A 112 26.17 -7.66 -5.98
CA ARG A 112 27.56 -7.92 -5.56
C ARG A 112 28.52 -6.92 -6.16
N LYS A 113 29.64 -6.70 -5.48
CA LYS A 113 30.72 -5.81 -5.94
C LYS A 113 32.08 -6.46 -5.77
N MET A 114 33.05 -6.01 -6.57
CA MET A 114 34.45 -6.36 -6.38
C MET A 114 35.09 -5.45 -5.33
N VAL A 115 35.72 -6.03 -4.31
CA VAL A 115 36.59 -5.33 -3.35
C VAL A 115 37.86 -6.16 -3.18
N ASP A 116 39.02 -5.55 -3.38
CA ASP A 116 40.33 -6.20 -3.21
C ASP A 116 40.48 -7.53 -3.97
N GLY A 117 39.89 -7.63 -5.15
CA GLY A 117 39.91 -8.84 -5.99
C GLY A 117 38.92 -9.93 -5.59
N GLN A 118 38.09 -9.71 -4.55
CA GLN A 118 37.04 -10.62 -4.13
C GLN A 118 35.66 -10.07 -4.47
N ILE A 119 34.76 -10.96 -4.88
CA ILE A 119 33.35 -10.62 -5.05
C ILE A 119 32.67 -10.75 -3.69
N ILE A 120 32.06 -9.66 -3.22
CA ILE A 120 31.38 -9.60 -1.94
C ILE A 120 29.98 -9.03 -2.10
N ILE A 121 29.12 -9.35 -1.13
CA ILE A 121 27.81 -8.73 -0.98
C ILE A 121 27.99 -7.58 0.03
N PRO A 122 27.80 -6.32 -0.39
CA PRO A 122 27.74 -5.19 0.54
C PRO A 122 26.71 -5.44 1.65
N ASP A 123 27.01 -5.00 2.88
CA ASP A 123 26.11 -5.18 4.03
C ASP A 123 24.68 -4.66 3.78
N GLN A 124 24.56 -3.56 3.02
CA GLN A 124 23.28 -2.96 2.65
C GLN A 124 22.39 -3.84 1.76
N TYR A 125 22.95 -4.86 1.09
CA TYR A 125 22.21 -5.76 0.21
C TYR A 125 22.06 -7.18 0.76
N LYS A 126 22.63 -7.50 1.92
CA LYS A 126 22.55 -8.84 2.51
C LYS A 126 21.11 -9.30 2.75
N GLN A 127 20.25 -8.39 3.21
CA GLN A 127 18.85 -8.72 3.44
C GLN A 127 18.13 -8.95 2.10
N MET A 128 18.35 -8.08 1.12
CA MET A 128 17.72 -8.18 -0.19
C MET A 128 18.11 -9.46 -0.93
N GLU A 129 19.37 -9.89 -0.79
CA GLU A 129 19.82 -11.16 -1.37
C GLU A 129 19.23 -12.38 -0.65
N ALA A 130 19.08 -12.33 0.68
CA ALA A 130 18.38 -13.39 1.41
C ALA A 130 16.90 -13.46 1.02
N ASP A 131 16.23 -12.31 0.88
CA ASP A 131 14.84 -12.23 0.46
C ASP A 131 14.68 -12.75 -0.99
N GLU A 132 15.61 -12.46 -1.90
CA GLU A 132 15.64 -12.99 -3.28
C GLU A 132 15.84 -14.51 -3.30
N GLU A 133 16.78 -15.03 -2.51
CA GLU A 133 16.99 -16.49 -2.38
C GLU A 133 15.75 -17.20 -1.81
N GLU A 134 15.00 -16.57 -0.90
CA GLU A 134 13.73 -17.10 -0.38
C GLU A 134 12.60 -17.05 -1.42
N GLU A 135 12.47 -15.95 -2.18
CA GLU A 135 11.46 -15.82 -3.24
C GLU A 135 11.67 -16.83 -4.38
N GLU A 136 12.92 -17.08 -4.82
CA GLU A 136 13.19 -18.10 -5.84
C GLU A 136 12.85 -19.52 -5.35
N LEU A 137 13.05 -19.82 -4.06
CA LEU A 137 12.68 -21.11 -3.47
C LEU A 137 11.15 -21.31 -3.42
N ASP A 138 10.38 -20.26 -3.15
CA ASP A 138 8.92 -20.31 -3.15
C ASP A 138 8.33 -20.43 -4.57
N GLU A 139 9.02 -19.91 -5.60
CA GLU A 139 8.66 -20.11 -7.00
C GLU A 139 8.96 -21.54 -7.49
N GLU A 140 10.02 -22.19 -7.00
CA GLU A 140 10.34 -23.59 -7.32
C GLU A 140 9.38 -24.61 -6.66
N ASP A 141 8.85 -24.33 -5.46
CA ASP A 141 7.92 -25.24 -4.74
C ASP A 141 6.48 -25.24 -5.29
N ASN A 142 6.10 -24.23 -6.10
CA ASN A 142 4.80 -24.17 -6.77
C ASN A 142 4.78 -24.84 -8.16
N GLY A 143 5.86 -25.54 -8.54
CA GLY A 143 6.05 -26.13 -9.87
C GLY A 143 5.57 -27.58 -10.06
N GLU A 144 5.11 -28.29 -9.03
CA GLU A 144 4.84 -29.73 -9.17
C GLU A 144 3.59 -30.23 -8.40
N GLU A 145 2.39 -29.89 -8.87
CA GLU A 145 1.20 -30.72 -8.69
C GLU A 145 0.71 -31.30 -10.03
N GLY A 146 1.14 -32.55 -10.30
CA GLY A 146 0.23 -33.62 -10.71
C GLY A 146 -0.29 -33.65 -12.15
N HIS A 147 0.40 -34.44 -12.98
CA HIS A 147 -0.20 -35.16 -14.11
C HIS A 147 -1.46 -35.94 -13.71
N GLU A 148 -2.54 -35.84 -14.50
CA GLU A 148 -3.22 -36.94 -15.20
C GLU A 148 -4.59 -36.47 -15.72
N GLU A 149 -4.80 -36.45 -17.04
CA GLU A 149 -6.10 -36.87 -17.58
C GLU A 149 -6.02 -37.26 -19.07
N GLY A 150 -6.18 -38.56 -19.32
CA GLY A 150 -7.10 -39.03 -20.36
C GLY A 150 -6.57 -39.16 -21.80
N HIS A 151 -5.82 -40.23 -22.07
CA HIS A 151 -5.86 -40.86 -23.40
C HIS A 151 -7.29 -41.35 -23.70
N GLY A 152 -7.98 -40.68 -24.62
CA GLY A 152 -9.26 -41.13 -25.18
C GLY A 152 -9.14 -41.31 -26.69
N LYS A 153 -8.69 -42.48 -27.14
CA LYS A 153 -8.92 -42.92 -28.52
C LYS A 153 -10.41 -43.24 -28.68
N SER A 154 -11.07 -42.64 -29.66
CA SER A 154 -12.33 -43.20 -30.19
C SER A 154 -12.33 -43.03 -31.69
N ASP A 155 -11.99 -44.11 -32.38
CA ASP A 155 -12.38 -44.34 -33.77
C ASP A 155 -13.89 -44.60 -33.81
N GLY A 156 -14.59 -43.94 -34.73
CA GLY A 156 -16.00 -44.10 -35.01
C GLY A 156 -16.41 -43.30 -36.24
#